data_AF-J9AVR2-F1
#
_entry.id   AF-J9AVR2-F1
#
_cell.length_a   1.000
_cell.length_b   1.000
_cell.length_c   1.000
_cell.angle_alpha   90.00
_cell.angle_beta   90.00
_cell.angle_gamma   90.00
#
_symmetry.space_group_name_H-M   'P 1'
#
loop_
_entity.id
_entity.type
_entity.pdbx_description
1 polymer ?
#
loop_
_entity_poly.entity_id
_entity_poly.type
_entity_poly.pdbx_seq_one_letter_code
_entity_poly.pdbx_strand_id
1 'polypeptide(L)'
;VYFVWVCSTHKNYEWFIEVLHNVEELDKEDLLEMHIFVTQFFHKFDLRTTMLYICEKHFRSDSNGRSMFTGLNAVNHFGRPNFEALFKFIQNKHRDVQAVGVFSCGPNSVNKEIRKACREVNRVRSAASFCHRFETF
;
A
#
# COMPACT_ATOMS: atom_id res chain seq x y z
N VAL A 1 0.10 2.06 11.51
CA VAL A 1 1.16 1.53 10.62
C VAL A 1 0.61 1.47 9.21
N TYR A 2 1.34 1.99 8.22
CA TYR A 2 0.97 1.87 6.80
C TYR A 2 1.82 0.77 6.16
N PHE A 3 1.20 -0.31 5.71
CA PHE A 3 1.87 -1.36 4.97
C PHE A 3 1.52 -1.24 3.48
N VAL A 4 2.53 -0.93 2.67
CA VAL A 4 2.38 -0.73 1.22
C VAL A 4 3.13 -1.83 0.49
N TRP A 5 2.37 -2.70 -0.17
CA TRP A 5 2.93 -3.78 -0.97
C TRP A 5 2.80 -3.45 -2.45
N VAL A 6 3.92 -3.46 -3.18
CA VAL A 6 3.96 -3.21 -4.62
C VAL A 6 4.39 -4.48 -5.33
N CYS A 7 3.52 -5.04 -6.16
CA CYS A 7 3.78 -6.27 -6.90
C CYS A 7 3.37 -6.12 -8.38
N SER A 8 3.93 -6.95 -9.27
CA SER A 8 3.48 -7.00 -10.66
C SER A 8 2.17 -7.78 -10.77
N THR A 9 2.12 -8.96 -10.15
CA THR A 9 0.95 -9.86 -10.14
C THR A 9 0.82 -10.56 -8.79
N HIS A 10 -0.38 -11.02 -8.47
CA HIS A 10 -0.62 -11.84 -7.27
C HIS A 10 -0.14 -13.29 -7.43
N LYS A 11 0.12 -13.74 -8.66
CA LYS A 11 0.38 -15.13 -9.01
C LYS A 11 1.52 -15.77 -8.19
N ASN A 12 2.57 -15.00 -7.89
CA ASN A 12 3.76 -15.53 -7.21
C ASN A 12 3.68 -15.42 -5.68
N TYR A 13 2.61 -14.85 -5.12
CA TYR A 13 2.56 -14.44 -3.71
C TYR A 13 1.21 -14.75 -3.05
N GLU A 14 0.51 -15.78 -3.53
CA GLU A 14 -0.78 -16.20 -2.94
C GLU A 14 -0.62 -16.58 -1.46
N TRP A 15 0.46 -17.28 -1.10
CA TRP A 15 0.78 -17.60 0.29
C TRP A 15 0.89 -16.35 1.18
N PHE A 16 1.32 -15.21 0.61
CA PHE A 16 1.48 -13.98 1.37
C PHE A 16 0.13 -13.33 1.65
N ILE A 17 -0.87 -13.51 0.78
CA ILE A 17 -2.25 -13.06 1.04
C ILE A 17 -2.82 -13.74 2.29
N GLU A 18 -2.57 -15.03 2.48
CA GLU A 18 -2.98 -15.76 3.69
C GLU A 18 -2.28 -15.22 4.94
N VAL A 19 -0.99 -14.88 4.83
CA VAL A 19 -0.25 -14.21 5.92
C VAL A 19 -0.88 -12.86 6.24
N LEU A 20 -1.19 -12.04 5.23
CA LEU A 20 -1.83 -10.74 5.44
C LEU A 20 -3.21 -10.88 6.08
N HIS A 21 -3.99 -11.91 5.71
CA HIS A 21 -5.28 -12.19 6.31
C HIS A 21 -5.13 -12.48 7.82
N ASN A 22 -4.19 -13.35 8.18
CA ASN A 22 -3.93 -13.66 9.60
C ASN A 22 -3.48 -12.43 10.38
N VAL A 23 -2.68 -11.55 9.77
CA VAL A 23 -2.26 -10.29 10.39
C VAL A 23 -3.45 -9.34 10.60
N GLU A 24 -4.38 -9.21 9.64
CA GLU A 24 -5.60 -8.41 9.83
C GLU A 24 -6.51 -8.97 10.92
N GLU A 25 -6.65 -10.30 11.03
CA GLU A 25 -7.47 -10.91 12.09
C GLU A 25 -6.89 -10.68 13.49
N LEU A 26 -5.57 -10.57 13.60
CA LEU A 26 -4.87 -10.25 14.84
C LEU A 26 -4.93 -8.75 15.19
N ASP A 27 -5.13 -7.88 14.20
CA ASP A 27 -5.20 -6.43 14.38
C ASP A 27 -6.57 -5.97 14.91
N LYS A 28 -6.77 -6.14 16.21
CA LYS A 28 -8.03 -5.77 16.89
C LYS A 28 -8.18 -4.26 17.15
N GLU A 29 -7.08 -3.51 17.03
CA GLU A 29 -7.03 -2.08 17.34
C GLU A 29 -6.98 -1.20 16.07
N ASP A 30 -7.15 -1.79 14.89
CA ASP A 30 -7.08 -1.10 13.59
C ASP A 30 -5.76 -0.30 13.42
N LEU A 31 -4.65 -0.89 13.90
CA LEU A 31 -3.33 -0.28 13.85
C LEU A 31 -2.70 -0.40 12.46
N LEU A 32 -3.17 -1.29 11.60
CA LEU A 32 -2.56 -1.62 10.32
C LEU A 32 -3.48 -1.23 9.15
N GLU A 33 -3.06 -0.21 8.39
CA GLU A 33 -3.70 0.16 7.12
C GLU A 33 -2.88 -0.42 5.96
N MET A 34 -3.49 -1.30 5.16
CA MET A 34 -2.82 -2.01 4.07
C MET A 34 -3.24 -1.54 2.68
N HIS A 35 -2.25 -1.30 1.83
CA HIS A 35 -2.44 -0.97 0.42
C HIS A 35 -1.60 -1.88 -0.47
N ILE A 36 -2.26 -2.56 -1.40
CA ILE A 36 -1.61 -3.44 -2.37
C ILE A 36 -1.69 -2.78 -3.74
N PHE A 37 -0.55 -2.60 -4.40
CA PHE A 37 -0.44 -1.99 -5.73
C PHE A 37 -0.05 -3.05 -6.75
N VAL A 38 -0.99 -3.41 -7.62
CA VAL A 38 -0.79 -4.32 -8.74
C VAL A 38 -0.36 -3.52 -9.96
N THR A 39 0.90 -3.68 -10.36
CA THR A 39 1.56 -2.83 -11.36
C THR A 39 1.54 -3.40 -12.78
N GLN A 40 1.03 -4.62 -12.99
CA GLN A 40 0.87 -5.18 -14.33
C GLN A 40 -0.06 -4.31 -15.18
N PHE A 41 0.22 -4.22 -16.48
CA PHE A 41 -0.66 -3.51 -17.41
C PHE A 41 -1.97 -4.26 -17.62
N PHE A 42 -3.08 -3.54 -17.71
CA PHE A 42 -4.43 -4.08 -17.85
C PHE A 42 -4.55 -5.11 -18.99
N HIS A 43 -3.96 -4.84 -20.16
CA HIS A 43 -3.99 -5.74 -21.33
C HIS A 43 -3.19 -7.05 -21.13
N LYS A 44 -2.42 -7.17 -20.03
CA LYS A 44 -1.67 -8.37 -19.67
C LYS A 44 -2.25 -9.07 -18.44
N PHE A 45 -3.40 -8.64 -17.94
CA PHE A 45 -4.04 -9.31 -16.81
C PHE A 45 -4.38 -10.75 -17.16
N ASP A 46 -4.02 -11.67 -16.28
CA ASP A 46 -4.58 -13.01 -16.29
C ASP A 46 -6.03 -12.96 -15.75
N LEU A 47 -6.73 -14.10 -15.82
CA LEU A 47 -8.11 -14.20 -15.34
C LEU A 47 -8.24 -13.81 -13.87
N ARG A 48 -7.25 -14.19 -13.04
CA ARG A 48 -7.22 -13.88 -11.61
C ARG A 48 -7.12 -12.39 -11.35
N THR A 49 -6.15 -11.70 -11.98
CA THR A 49 -5.95 -10.26 -11.83
C THR A 49 -7.14 -9.48 -12.41
N THR A 50 -7.74 -9.97 -13.51
CA THR A 50 -8.96 -9.40 -14.07
C THR A 50 -10.12 -9.50 -13.09
N MET A 51 -10.32 -10.66 -12.48
CA MET A 51 -11.38 -10.87 -11.49
C MET A 51 -11.16 -10.00 -10.25
N LEU A 52 -9.93 -9.94 -9.74
CA LEU A 52 -9.57 -9.05 -8.64
C LEU A 52 -9.92 -7.59 -8.98
N TYR A 53 -9.54 -7.10 -10.16
CA TYR A 53 -9.87 -5.75 -10.61
C TYR A 53 -11.38 -5.48 -10.64
N ILE A 54 -12.15 -6.41 -11.18
CA ILE A 54 -13.61 -6.30 -11.26
C ILE A 54 -14.22 -6.28 -9.84
N CYS A 55 -13.83 -7.22 -8.99
CA CYS A 55 -14.31 -7.31 -7.61
C CYS A 55 -13.97 -6.04 -6.82
N GLU A 56 -12.76 -5.54 -6.96
CA GLU A 56 -12.31 -4.33 -6.26
C GLU A 56 -13.02 -3.06 -6.70
N LYS A 57 -13.30 -2.94 -7.99
CA LYS A 57 -13.91 -1.73 -8.54
C LYS A 57 -15.43 -1.72 -8.44
N HIS A 58 -16.07 -2.89 -8.52
CA HIS A 58 -17.52 -3.00 -8.70
C HIS A 58 -18.22 -3.76 -7.59
N PHE A 59 -17.50 -4.53 -6.78
CA PHE A 59 -18.09 -5.44 -5.80
C PHE A 59 -17.37 -5.44 -4.45
N ARG A 60 -16.73 -4.34 -4.03
CA ARG A 60 -16.28 -4.22 -2.65
C ARG A 60 -17.51 -4.22 -1.74
N SER A 61 -17.47 -5.03 -0.69
CA SER A 61 -18.62 -5.21 0.19
C SER A 61 -18.89 -3.94 0.99
N ASP A 62 -20.11 -3.41 0.89
CA ASP A 62 -20.56 -2.20 1.60
C ASP A 62 -20.58 -2.37 3.13
N SER A 63 -20.61 -3.60 3.64
CA SER A 63 -20.79 -3.86 5.07
C SER A 63 -19.51 -3.69 5.89
N ASN A 64 -18.37 -4.14 5.37
CA ASN A 64 -17.08 -4.14 6.09
C ASN A 64 -15.90 -3.63 5.25
N GLY A 65 -16.12 -3.20 4.01
CA GLY A 65 -15.06 -2.74 3.12
C GLY A 65 -14.09 -3.83 2.66
N ARG A 66 -14.36 -5.12 2.92
CA ARG A 66 -13.49 -6.23 2.49
C ARG A 66 -13.56 -6.47 0.99
N SER A 67 -12.43 -6.86 0.42
CA SER A 67 -12.34 -7.42 -0.93
C SER A 67 -13.10 -8.73 -1.00
N MET A 68 -14.09 -8.85 -1.89
CA MET A 68 -14.75 -10.15 -2.11
C MET A 68 -13.84 -11.19 -2.76
N PHE A 69 -12.74 -10.77 -3.39
CA PHE A 69 -11.84 -11.70 -4.06
C PHE A 69 -10.76 -12.27 -3.13
N THR A 70 -10.13 -11.42 -2.31
CA THR A 70 -9.07 -11.85 -1.39
C THR A 70 -9.53 -12.06 0.05
N GLY A 71 -10.71 -11.57 0.41
CA GLY A 71 -11.20 -11.56 1.79
C GLY A 71 -10.53 -10.52 2.70
N LEU A 72 -9.52 -9.79 2.20
CA LEU A 72 -8.77 -8.79 2.97
C LEU A 72 -9.52 -7.46 3.09
N ASN A 73 -9.33 -6.75 4.19
CA ASN A 73 -9.68 -5.33 4.33
C ASN A 73 -8.75 -4.44 3.49
N ALA A 74 -7.53 -4.90 3.21
CA ALA A 74 -6.57 -4.24 2.35
C ALA A 74 -7.19 -3.67 1.05
N VAL A 75 -6.77 -2.46 0.69
CA VAL A 75 -7.23 -1.80 -0.53
C VAL A 75 -6.29 -2.16 -1.68
N ASN A 76 -6.85 -2.75 -2.74
CA ASN A 76 -6.09 -3.05 -3.95
C ASN A 76 -6.18 -1.88 -4.94
N HIS A 77 -5.02 -1.42 -5.37
CA HIS A 77 -4.82 -0.35 -6.35
C HIS A 77 -4.19 -0.94 -7.60
N PHE A 78 -4.60 -0.43 -8.77
CA PHE A 78 -4.09 -0.91 -10.06
C PHE A 78 -3.26 0.19 -10.71
N GLY A 79 -1.95 -0.07 -10.83
CA GLY A 79 -0.96 0.90 -11.26
C GLY A 79 0.16 1.09 -10.24
N ARG A 80 1.10 1.97 -10.57
CA ARG A 80 2.22 2.32 -9.69
C ARG A 80 1.77 3.30 -8.61
N PRO A 81 2.24 3.15 -7.35
CA PRO A 81 1.91 4.10 -6.30
C PRO A 81 2.51 5.48 -6.58
N ASN A 82 1.72 6.53 -6.32
CA ASN A 82 2.24 7.88 -6.21
C ASN A 82 2.63 8.14 -4.75
N PHE A 83 3.87 7.86 -4.39
CA PHE A 83 4.36 7.99 -3.02
C PHE A 83 4.26 9.42 -2.48
N GLU A 84 4.44 10.45 -3.33
CA GLU A 84 4.31 11.84 -2.90
C GLU A 84 2.87 12.16 -2.48
N ALA A 85 1.89 11.73 -3.29
CA ALA A 85 0.47 11.88 -2.95
C ALA A 85 0.11 11.11 -1.68
N LEU A 86 0.61 9.87 -1.54
CA LEU A 86 0.41 9.07 -0.34
C LEU A 86 0.99 9.74 0.91
N PHE A 87 2.22 10.26 0.84
CA PHE A 87 2.85 10.92 1.99
C PHE A 87 2.16 12.24 2.36
N LYS A 88 1.71 13.02 1.37
CA LYS A 88 0.86 14.20 1.63
C LYS A 88 -0.47 13.82 2.28
N PHE A 89 -1.09 12.73 1.86
CA PHE A 89 -2.29 12.20 2.51
C PHE A 89 -2.01 11.86 3.98
N ILE A 90 -0.91 11.15 4.27
CA ILE A 90 -0.51 10.81 5.64
C ILE A 90 -0.24 12.07 6.47
N GLN A 91 0.47 13.08 5.94
CA GLN A 91 0.68 14.38 6.63
C GLN A 91 -0.65 15.06 6.98
N ASN A 92 -1.62 15.02 6.06
CA ASN A 92 -2.90 15.69 6.25
C ASN A 92 -3.81 14.93 7.22
N LYS A 93 -3.74 13.60 7.23
CA LYS A 93 -4.51 12.72 8.13
C LYS A 93 -3.98 12.78 9.56
N HIS A 94 -2.65 12.84 9.74
CA HIS A 94 -1.97 12.79 11.04
C HIS A 94 -1.18 14.08 11.31
N ARG A 95 -1.89 15.19 11.52
CA ARG A 95 -1.27 16.54 11.65
C ARG A 95 -0.56 16.76 12.99
N ASP A 96 -0.90 15.96 13.99
CA ASP A 96 -0.35 15.95 15.34
C ASP A 96 1.02 15.25 15.43
N VAL A 97 1.38 14.47 14.40
CA VAL A 97 2.65 13.75 14.33
C VAL A 97 3.76 14.66 13.83
N GLN A 98 4.90 14.68 14.52
CA GLN A 98 6.06 15.48 14.12
C GLN A 98 6.96 14.78 13.09
N ALA A 99 7.04 13.45 13.16
CA ALA A 99 7.91 12.66 12.30
C ALA A 99 7.30 11.28 11.99
N VAL A 100 7.49 10.84 10.75
CA VAL A 100 7.04 9.56 10.21
C VAL A 100 8.26 8.80 9.70
N GLY A 101 8.47 7.58 10.19
CA GLY A 101 9.47 6.66 9.66
C GLY A 101 8.96 5.97 8.39
N VAL A 102 9.77 5.94 7.34
CA VAL A 102 9.47 5.20 6.11
C VAL A 102 10.54 4.14 5.91
N PHE A 103 10.13 2.88 5.88
CA PHE A 103 11.01 1.73 5.69
C PHE A 103 10.69 1.09 4.35
N SER A 104 11.71 0.84 3.52
CA SER A 104 11.51 0.24 2.20
C SER A 104 12.48 -0.92 1.98
N CYS A 105 11.95 -2.06 1.55
CA CYS A 105 12.69 -3.21 1.06
C CYS A 105 12.15 -3.56 -0.33
N GLY A 106 13.01 -3.59 -1.34
CA GLY A 106 12.59 -3.81 -2.73
C GLY A 106 13.58 -3.26 -3.76
N PRO A 107 13.17 -3.20 -5.04
CA PRO A 107 14.05 -2.76 -6.12
C PRO A 107 14.57 -1.34 -5.93
N ASN A 108 15.83 -1.11 -6.32
CA ASN A 108 16.49 0.19 -6.21
C ASN A 108 15.73 1.34 -6.91
N SER A 109 14.99 1.06 -7.98
CA SER A 109 14.14 2.04 -8.66
C SER A 109 13.03 2.57 -7.74
N VAL A 110 12.30 1.68 -7.07
CA VAL A 110 11.22 2.03 -6.14
C VAL A 110 11.77 2.77 -4.92
N ASN A 111 12.89 2.32 -4.34
CA ASN A 111 13.50 2.99 -3.19
C ASN A 111 13.95 4.42 -3.53
N LYS A 112 14.43 4.67 -4.76
CA LYS A 112 14.77 6.01 -5.22
C LYS A 112 13.53 6.91 -5.33
N GLU A 113 12.40 6.36 -5.80
CA GLU A 113 11.12 7.08 -5.86
C GLU A 113 10.61 7.45 -4.47
N ILE A 114 10.63 6.50 -3.52
CA ILE A 114 10.26 6.73 -2.12
C ILE A 114 11.14 7.83 -1.51
N ARG A 115 12.47 7.73 -1.67
CA ARG A 115 13.40 8.74 -1.15
C ARG A 115 13.15 10.12 -1.76
N LYS A 116 12.82 10.18 -3.05
CA LYS A 116 12.46 11.44 -3.72
C LYS A 116 11.17 12.02 -3.14
N ALA A 117 10.14 11.20 -2.96
CA ALA A 117 8.87 11.63 -2.39
C ALA A 117 9.04 12.16 -0.95
N CYS A 118 9.81 11.48 -0.10
CA CYS A 118 10.12 11.96 1.26
C CYS A 118 10.78 13.35 1.23
N ARG A 119 11.75 13.57 0.33
CA ARG A 119 12.40 14.89 0.19
C ARG A 119 11.43 15.99 -0.24
N GLU A 120 10.48 15.66 -1.12
CA GLU A 120 9.51 16.63 -1.61
C GLU A 120 8.53 17.07 -0.51
N VAL A 121 7.94 16.10 0.21
CA VAL A 121 6.98 16.41 1.29
C VAL A 121 7.63 17.09 2.50
N ASN A 122 8.92 16.85 2.74
CA ASN A 122 9.67 17.50 3.82
C ASN A 122 9.99 18.98 3.55
N ARG A 123 9.72 19.50 2.35
CA ARG A 123 9.85 20.94 2.08
C ARG A 123 8.80 21.76 2.84
N VAL A 124 7.68 21.14 3.21
CA VAL A 124 6.60 21.77 3.98
C VAL A 124 7.00 21.77 5.46
N ARG A 125 7.40 22.93 5.99
CA ARG A 125 7.91 23.05 7.37
C ARG A 125 6.85 22.88 8.46
N SER A 126 5.58 23.09 8.13
CA SER A 126 4.46 23.03 9.08
C SER A 126 3.79 21.64 9.16
N ALA A 127 4.41 20.61 8.58
CA ALA A 127 3.87 19.26 8.50
C ALA A 127 4.88 18.24 9.01
N ALA A 128 4.40 17.01 9.28
CA ALA A 128 5.23 15.91 9.74
C ALA A 128 6.41 15.66 8.78
N SER A 129 7.61 15.46 9.34
CA SER A 129 8.81 15.11 8.58
C SER A 129 8.88 13.61 8.28
N PHE A 130 9.37 13.23 7.10
CA PHE A 130 9.48 11.84 6.64
C PHE A 130 10.94 11.40 6.64
N CYS A 131 11.26 10.40 7.46
CA CYS A 131 12.60 9.85 7.61
C CYS A 131 12.69 8.49 6.90
N HIS A 132 13.33 8.47 5.73
CA HIS A 132 13.47 7.25 4.93
C HIS A 132 14.67 6.41 5.37
N ARG A 133 14.42 5.11 5.62
CA ARG A 133 15.43 4.08 5.87
C ARG A 133 15.29 2.97 4.84
N PHE A 134 16.41 2.63 4.24
CA PHE A 134 16.51 1.47 3.36
C PHE A 134 16.86 0.25 4.21
N GLU A 135 16.04 -0.78 4.12
CA GLU A 135 16.23 -2.01 4.88
C GLU A 135 16.51 -3.17 3.92
N THR A 136 17.50 -4.00 4.25
CA THR A 136 17.77 -5.28 3.59
C THR A 136 17.40 -6.38 4.57
N PHE A 137 16.14 -6.84 4.50
CA PHE A 137 15.66 -8.01 5.25
C PHE A 137 15.92 -9.30 4.49
#